data_AF-A0A8C0HFY1-F1
#
_entry.id   AF-A0A8C0HFY1-F1
#
_cell.length_a   1.000
_cell.length_b   1.000
_cell.length_c   1.000
_cell.angle_alpha   90.00
_cell.angle_beta   90.00
_cell.angle_gamma   90.00
#
_symmetry.space_group_name_H-M   'P 1'
#
loop_
_entity.id
_entity.type
_entity.pdbx_description
1 polymer ?
#
loop_
_entity_poly.entity_id
_entity_poly.type
_entity_poly.pdbx_seq_one_letter_code
_entity_poly.pdbx_strand_id
1 'polypeptide(L)'
;MRSELGKLSLDRVFRERESLNASIVDAINQASDCWGIRCLRYEIKDIHVPPRVKESMQMQVEAERRKRATVLESEGTRESAINVAEGQKQAQILASEAEKAEQINKAAGEANAMLVKARAKAEAIQLLAAALAQQHGSAAASLSVAEQYVSAFSKLAKESNTLLLPANTGDITNMVAQVSVVRGTPSLALGEVKVAAWQGLALSTPPPSPPITLSFPPGPGHLQHADQAASHKDRGRHAPSPRRPPAAHCGGA
;
A
#
# COMPACT_ATOMS: atom_id res chain seq x y z
N MET A 1 -36.64 3.75 59.86
CA MET A 1 -36.11 4.81 58.95
C MET A 1 -34.63 5.10 59.14
N ARG A 2 -34.17 5.64 60.28
CA ARG A 2 -32.74 5.99 60.49
C ARG A 2 -31.78 4.81 60.29
N SER A 3 -32.13 3.63 60.79
CA SER A 3 -31.33 2.41 60.66
C SER A 3 -31.11 2.01 59.20
N GLU A 4 -32.17 2.05 58.37
CA GLU A 4 -32.07 1.69 56.95
C GLU A 4 -31.31 2.74 56.12
N LEU A 5 -31.48 4.03 56.44
CA LEU A 5 -30.72 5.10 55.80
C LEU A 5 -29.22 5.03 56.10
N GLY A 6 -28.82 4.52 57.27
CA GLY A 6 -27.42 4.41 57.66
C GLY A 6 -26.64 3.29 56.96
N LYS A 7 -27.32 2.32 56.34
CA LYS A 7 -26.67 1.18 55.65
C LYS A 7 -26.26 1.51 54.20
N LEU A 8 -26.81 2.58 53.62
CA LEU A 8 -26.64 2.95 52.22
C LEU A 8 -25.78 4.21 52.08
N SER A 9 -25.00 4.29 50.99
CA SER A 9 -24.28 5.51 50.64
C SER A 9 -25.22 6.58 50.09
N LEU A 10 -24.85 7.86 50.22
CA LEU A 10 -25.66 9.00 49.78
C LEU A 10 -26.08 8.91 48.30
N ASP A 11 -25.14 8.54 47.42
CA ASP A 11 -25.41 8.37 45.99
C ASP A 11 -26.42 7.25 45.71
N ARG A 12 -26.38 6.18 46.51
CA ARG A 12 -27.28 5.04 46.38
C ARG A 12 -28.69 5.39 46.84
N VAL A 13 -28.82 6.21 47.88
CA VAL A 13 -30.11 6.76 48.33
C VAL A 13 -30.77 7.61 47.23
N PHE A 14 -29.99 8.33 46.43
CA PHE A 14 -30.53 9.09 45.29
C PHE A 14 -30.91 8.22 44.08
N ARG A 15 -30.12 7.17 43.80
CA ARG A 15 -30.32 6.30 42.63
C ARG A 15 -31.41 5.26 42.83
N GLU A 16 -31.57 4.75 44.05
CA GLU A 16 -32.43 3.60 44.38
C GLU A 16 -33.53 3.98 45.39
N ARG A 17 -34.26 5.08 45.14
CA ARG A 17 -35.32 5.55 46.06
C ARG A 17 -36.46 4.53 46.25
N GLU A 18 -36.81 3.81 45.19
CA GLU A 18 -37.90 2.82 45.23
C GLU A 18 -37.57 1.61 46.09
N SER A 19 -36.33 1.10 46.02
CA SER A 19 -35.88 -0.02 46.86
C SER A 19 -35.85 0.37 48.33
N LEU A 20 -35.39 1.60 48.63
CA LEU A 20 -35.41 2.16 49.97
C LEU A 20 -36.84 2.31 50.52
N ASN A 21 -37.78 2.77 49.69
CA ASN A 21 -39.19 2.87 50.08
C ASN A 21 -39.77 1.50 50.46
N ALA A 22 -39.49 0.47 49.67
CA ALA A 22 -39.94 -0.91 49.97
C ALA A 22 -39.36 -1.40 51.30
N SER A 23 -38.03 -1.30 51.50
CA SER A 23 -37.38 -1.73 52.75
C SER A 23 -37.89 -0.96 53.98
N ILE A 24 -38.26 0.32 53.84
CA ILE A 24 -38.84 1.10 54.94
C ILE A 24 -40.26 0.62 55.26
N VAL A 25 -41.10 0.34 54.25
CA VAL A 25 -42.45 -0.19 54.45
C VAL A 25 -42.41 -1.53 55.16
N ASP A 26 -41.51 -2.42 54.75
CA ASP A 26 -41.36 -3.75 55.35
C ASP A 26 -40.96 -3.65 56.82
N ALA A 27 -39.95 -2.82 57.13
CA ALA A 27 -39.49 -2.61 58.50
C ALA A 27 -40.55 -1.97 59.42
N ILE A 28 -41.41 -1.10 58.87
CA ILE A 28 -42.50 -0.47 59.63
C ILE A 28 -43.64 -1.45 59.88
N ASN A 29 -44.03 -2.24 58.87
CA ASN A 29 -45.10 -3.22 59.02
C ASN A 29 -44.73 -4.29 60.04
N GLN A 30 -43.49 -4.79 60.01
CA GLN A 30 -42.99 -5.76 61.00
C GLN A 30 -43.09 -5.27 62.45
N ALA A 31 -42.91 -3.97 62.69
CA ALA A 31 -43.05 -3.36 64.02
C ALA A 31 -44.50 -2.99 64.37
N SER A 32 -45.35 -2.75 63.37
CA SER A 32 -46.73 -2.25 63.55
C SER A 32 -47.77 -3.37 63.69
N ASP A 33 -47.39 -4.62 63.39
CA ASP A 33 -48.24 -5.80 63.52
C ASP A 33 -48.85 -5.95 64.94
N CYS A 34 -48.11 -5.58 65.97
CA CYS A 34 -48.58 -5.64 67.37
C CYS A 34 -49.66 -4.60 67.72
N TRP A 35 -49.80 -3.55 66.89
CA TRP A 35 -50.78 -2.48 67.06
C TRP A 35 -51.95 -2.57 66.08
N GLY A 36 -51.93 -3.54 65.15
CA GLY A 36 -52.99 -3.72 64.16
C GLY A 36 -53.04 -2.61 63.10
N ILE A 37 -51.95 -1.87 62.90
CA ILE A 37 -51.84 -0.80 61.91
C ILE A 37 -50.97 -1.29 60.75
N ARG A 38 -51.41 -1.06 59.51
CA ARG A 38 -50.66 -1.43 58.29
C ARG A 38 -50.36 -0.20 57.44
N CYS A 39 -49.10 0.00 57.11
CA CYS A 39 -48.66 1.03 56.18
C CYS A 39 -48.75 0.52 54.74
N LEU A 40 -49.54 1.21 53.91
CA LEU A 40 -49.78 0.81 52.51
C LEU A 40 -48.72 1.35 51.54
N ARG A 41 -48.21 2.56 51.78
CA ARG A 41 -47.19 3.20 50.93
C ARG A 41 -46.39 4.20 51.74
N TYR A 42 -45.09 4.25 51.46
CA TYR A 42 -44.16 5.27 51.94
C TYR A 42 -43.44 5.89 50.74
N GLU A 43 -43.28 7.21 50.76
CA GLU A 43 -42.58 7.95 49.69
C GLU A 43 -41.71 9.05 50.30
N ILE A 44 -40.44 9.05 49.90
CA ILE A 44 -39.49 10.11 50.27
C ILE A 44 -39.71 11.31 49.35
N LYS A 45 -40.15 12.43 49.94
CA LYS A 45 -40.31 13.71 49.23
C LYS A 45 -38.95 14.35 48.93
N ASP A 46 -38.37 15.03 49.92
CA ASP A 46 -37.17 15.85 49.75
C ASP A 46 -36.04 15.42 50.69
N ILE A 47 -34.82 15.36 50.14
CA ILE A 47 -33.59 15.08 50.89
C ILE A 47 -32.74 16.33 50.87
N HIS A 48 -32.53 16.93 52.03
CA HIS A 48 -31.72 18.14 52.18
C HIS A 48 -30.28 17.76 52.53
N VAL A 49 -29.37 17.99 51.59
CA VAL A 49 -27.92 17.76 51.76
C VAL A 49 -27.24 19.12 52.00
N PRO A 50 -26.30 19.22 52.95
CA PRO A 50 -25.56 20.46 53.16
C PRO A 50 -24.77 20.86 51.90
N PRO A 51 -24.66 22.17 51.59
CA PRO A 51 -24.11 22.66 50.32
C PRO A 51 -22.66 22.20 50.07
N ARG A 52 -21.83 22.12 51.12
CA ARG A 52 -20.44 21.64 51.03
C ARG A 52 -20.31 20.23 50.44
N VAL A 53 -21.21 19.32 50.82
CA VAL A 53 -21.19 17.93 50.32
C VAL A 53 -21.65 17.88 48.87
N LYS A 54 -22.67 18.69 48.53
CA LYS A 54 -23.15 18.82 47.15
C LYS A 54 -22.06 19.33 46.21
N GLU A 55 -21.31 20.35 46.62
CA GLU A 55 -20.19 20.90 45.83
C GLU A 55 -19.09 19.86 45.62
N SER A 56 -18.71 19.12 46.67
CA SER A 56 -17.70 18.06 46.56
C SER A 56 -18.15 16.94 45.62
N MET A 57 -19.41 16.55 45.70
CA MET A 57 -20.01 15.56 44.81
C MET A 57 -20.03 16.06 43.35
N GLN A 58 -20.38 17.33 43.13
CA GLN A 58 -20.35 17.95 41.80
C GLN A 58 -18.93 17.97 41.22
N MET A 59 -17.93 18.39 42.02
CA MET A 59 -16.53 18.37 41.60
C MET A 59 -16.05 16.96 41.25
N GLN A 60 -16.46 15.95 42.00
CA GLN A 60 -16.11 14.55 41.73
C GLN A 60 -16.71 14.06 40.41
N VAL A 61 -17.99 14.32 40.17
CA VAL A 61 -18.68 13.93 38.92
C VAL A 61 -18.07 14.67 37.72
N GLU A 62 -17.77 15.96 37.88
CA GLU A 62 -17.09 16.73 36.83
C GLU A 62 -15.69 16.19 36.54
N ALA A 63 -14.89 15.89 37.57
CA ALA A 63 -13.56 15.34 37.41
C ALA A 63 -13.61 13.98 36.68
N GLU A 64 -14.57 13.12 37.03
CA GLU A 64 -14.77 11.85 36.34
C GLU A 64 -15.19 12.05 34.88
N ARG A 65 -16.14 12.95 34.62
CA ARG A 65 -16.55 13.29 33.25
C ARG A 65 -15.39 13.83 32.43
N ARG A 66 -14.60 14.75 32.99
CA ARG A 66 -13.40 15.29 32.33
C ARG A 66 -12.39 14.19 32.05
N LYS A 67 -12.11 13.31 33.02
CA LYS A 67 -11.21 12.16 32.82
C LYS A 67 -11.69 11.26 31.68
N ARG A 68 -12.97 10.91 31.66
CA ARG A 68 -13.56 10.09 30.59
C ARG A 68 -13.47 10.77 29.23
N ALA A 69 -13.74 12.08 29.16
CA ALA A 69 -13.62 12.86 27.93
C ALA A 69 -12.17 12.89 27.41
N THR A 70 -11.19 13.18 28.26
CA THR A 70 -9.77 13.24 27.88
C THR A 70 -9.23 11.88 27.40
N VAL A 71 -9.64 10.78 28.03
CA VAL A 71 -9.28 9.43 27.58
C VAL A 71 -9.85 9.15 26.19
N LEU A 72 -11.14 9.44 25.99
CA LEU A 72 -11.81 9.22 24.71
C LEU A 72 -11.23 10.09 23.58
N GLU A 73 -10.85 11.33 23.88
CA GLU A 73 -10.17 12.21 22.93
C GLU A 73 -8.77 11.70 22.57
N SER A 74 -8.01 11.22 23.56
CA SER A 74 -6.68 10.63 23.35
C SER A 74 -6.75 9.33 22.53
N GLU A 75 -7.78 8.52 22.76
CA GLU A 75 -8.03 7.30 21.99
C GLU A 75 -8.44 7.63 20.56
N GLY A 76 -9.37 8.58 20.37
CA GLY A 76 -9.80 9.02 19.04
C GLY A 76 -8.68 9.64 18.20
N THR A 77 -7.80 10.44 18.81
CA THR A 77 -6.63 11.00 18.12
C THR A 77 -5.62 9.92 17.73
N ARG A 78 -5.37 8.95 18.60
CA ARG A 78 -4.52 7.79 18.29
C ARG A 78 -5.09 6.96 17.14
N GLU A 79 -6.37 6.62 17.19
CA GLU A 79 -7.03 5.81 16.16
C GLU A 79 -7.07 6.54 14.81
N SER A 80 -7.36 7.85 14.82
CA SER A 80 -7.30 8.69 13.62
C SER A 80 -5.92 8.70 12.99
N ALA A 81 -4.86 8.90 13.79
CA ALA A 81 -3.48 8.90 13.29
C ALA A 81 -3.07 7.55 12.69
N ILE A 82 -3.50 6.43 13.30
CA ILE A 82 -3.26 5.08 12.76
C ILE A 82 -3.97 4.92 11.41
N ASN A 83 -5.24 5.29 11.32
CA ASN A 83 -6.02 5.16 10.08
C ASN A 83 -5.41 6.01 8.95
N VAL A 84 -4.97 7.23 9.24
CA VAL A 84 -4.27 8.08 8.26
C VAL A 84 -2.97 7.43 7.79
N ALA A 85 -2.15 6.91 8.72
CA ALA A 85 -0.88 6.27 8.38
C ALA A 85 -1.09 4.97 7.56
N GLU A 86 -2.09 4.17 7.91
CA GLU A 86 -2.47 2.96 7.17
C GLU A 86 -2.99 3.29 5.78
N GLY A 87 -3.83 4.32 5.66
CA GLY A 87 -4.30 4.82 4.37
C GLY A 87 -3.16 5.30 3.48
N GLN A 88 -2.20 6.05 4.03
CA GLN A 88 -1.00 6.50 3.30
C GLN A 88 -0.12 5.32 2.86
N LYS A 89 0.12 4.36 3.76
CA LYS A 89 0.87 3.15 3.43
C LYS A 89 0.22 2.38 2.29
N GLN A 90 -1.11 2.18 2.37
CA GLN A 90 -1.84 1.45 1.34
C GLN A 90 -1.84 2.21 0.01
N ALA A 91 -2.02 3.53 0.04
CA ALA A 91 -1.95 4.37 -1.15
C ALA A 91 -0.57 4.29 -1.82
N GLN A 92 0.51 4.33 -1.03
CA GLN A 92 1.88 4.23 -1.56
C GLN A 92 2.15 2.86 -2.19
N ILE A 93 1.69 1.77 -1.57
CA ILE A 93 1.83 0.41 -2.13
C ILE A 93 1.08 0.32 -3.46
N LEU A 94 -0.18 0.76 -3.49
CA LEU A 94 -1.00 0.74 -4.70
C LEU A 94 -0.41 1.61 -5.82
N ALA A 95 0.17 2.76 -5.49
CA ALA A 95 0.85 3.62 -6.45
C ALA A 95 2.07 2.93 -7.07
N SER A 96 2.92 2.30 -6.24
CA SER A 96 4.09 1.57 -6.74
C SER A 96 3.71 0.33 -7.56
N GLU A 97 2.65 -0.38 -7.17
CA GLU A 97 2.12 -1.50 -7.95
C GLU A 97 1.54 -1.03 -9.29
N ALA A 98 0.81 0.09 -9.30
CA ALA A 98 0.26 0.69 -10.50
C ALA A 98 1.37 1.13 -11.48
N GLU A 99 2.42 1.81 -11.00
CA GLU A 99 3.56 2.20 -11.84
C GLU A 99 4.25 0.97 -12.47
N LYS A 100 4.47 -0.08 -11.69
CA LYS A 100 5.05 -1.33 -12.20
C LYS A 100 4.16 -1.95 -13.28
N ALA A 101 2.85 -2.03 -13.03
CA ALA A 101 1.90 -2.57 -14.00
C ALA A 101 1.82 -1.71 -15.27
N GLU A 102 1.84 -0.39 -15.14
CA GLU A 102 1.85 0.55 -16.26
C GLU A 102 3.10 0.36 -17.13
N GLN A 103 4.28 0.27 -16.51
CA GLN A 103 5.54 0.05 -17.24
C GLN A 103 5.53 -1.28 -17.99
N ILE A 104 5.03 -2.35 -17.37
CA ILE A 104 4.89 -3.67 -18.03
C ILE A 104 3.92 -3.58 -19.20
N ASN A 105 2.76 -2.96 -19.01
CA ASN A 105 1.75 -2.82 -20.06
C ASN A 105 2.27 -1.99 -21.24
N LYS A 106 3.01 -0.91 -20.95
CA LYS A 106 3.63 -0.08 -21.97
C LYS A 106 4.69 -0.85 -22.76
N ALA A 107 5.61 -1.53 -22.08
CA ALA A 107 6.63 -2.35 -22.71
C ALA A 107 6.02 -3.49 -23.56
N ALA A 108 4.99 -4.16 -23.06
CA ALA A 108 4.27 -5.20 -23.80
C ALA A 108 3.54 -4.63 -25.02
N GLY A 109 2.91 -3.45 -24.87
CA GLY A 109 2.26 -2.74 -25.96
C GLY A 109 3.24 -2.34 -27.07
N GLU A 110 4.40 -1.82 -26.70
CA GLU A 110 5.48 -1.45 -27.63
C GLU A 110 6.04 -2.68 -28.37
N ALA A 111 6.31 -3.77 -27.64
CA ALA A 111 6.78 -5.03 -28.23
C ALA A 111 5.75 -5.60 -29.22
N ASN A 112 4.48 -5.65 -28.84
CA ASN A 112 3.40 -6.11 -29.73
C ASN A 112 3.26 -5.22 -30.97
N ALA A 113 3.30 -3.90 -30.81
CA ALA A 113 3.26 -2.97 -31.93
C ALA A 113 4.46 -3.16 -32.87
N MET A 114 5.65 -3.43 -32.33
CA MET A 114 6.84 -3.73 -33.13
C MET A 114 6.69 -5.04 -33.90
N LEU A 115 6.19 -6.10 -33.27
CA LEU A 115 5.94 -7.39 -33.93
C LEU A 115 4.94 -7.26 -35.07
N VAL A 116 3.83 -6.54 -34.85
CA VAL A 116 2.82 -6.28 -35.89
C VAL A 116 3.43 -5.50 -37.05
N LYS A 117 4.22 -4.45 -36.78
CA LYS A 117 4.92 -3.69 -37.82
C LYS A 117 5.93 -4.54 -38.58
N ALA A 118 6.71 -5.36 -37.88
CA ALA A 118 7.71 -6.23 -38.49
C ALA A 118 7.05 -7.29 -39.40
N ARG A 119 5.95 -7.89 -38.93
CA ARG A 119 5.16 -8.84 -39.72
C ARG A 119 4.54 -8.20 -40.95
N ALA A 120 3.91 -7.03 -40.80
CA ALA A 120 3.36 -6.30 -41.93
C ALA A 120 4.44 -5.93 -42.97
N LYS A 121 5.64 -5.54 -42.52
CA LYS A 121 6.79 -5.29 -43.41
C LYS A 121 7.24 -6.56 -44.12
N ALA A 122 7.35 -7.67 -43.41
CA ALA A 122 7.75 -8.95 -44.01
C ALA A 122 6.74 -9.40 -45.08
N GLU A 123 5.45 -9.32 -44.79
CA GLU A 123 4.37 -9.61 -45.74
C GLU A 123 4.43 -8.65 -46.95
N ALA A 124 4.64 -7.35 -46.72
CA ALA A 124 4.79 -6.38 -47.82
C ALA A 124 6.00 -6.69 -48.71
N ILE A 125 7.15 -7.06 -48.13
CA ILE A 125 8.35 -7.45 -48.89
C ILE A 125 8.09 -8.71 -49.71
N GLN A 126 7.39 -9.71 -49.15
CA GLN A 126 7.03 -10.91 -49.88
C GLN A 126 6.09 -10.62 -51.07
N LEU A 127 5.08 -9.78 -50.86
CA LEU A 127 4.19 -9.33 -51.94
C LEU A 127 4.95 -8.56 -53.03
N LEU A 128 5.87 -7.68 -52.64
CA LEU A 128 6.72 -6.97 -53.58
C LEU A 128 7.61 -7.94 -54.36
N ALA A 129 8.29 -8.88 -53.70
CA ALA A 129 9.11 -9.90 -54.35
C ALA A 129 8.31 -10.74 -55.36
N ALA A 130 7.08 -11.12 -55.00
CA ALA A 130 6.17 -11.82 -55.90
C ALA A 130 5.76 -10.97 -57.12
N ALA A 131 5.49 -9.67 -56.93
CA ALA A 131 5.19 -8.75 -58.02
C ALA A 131 6.40 -8.52 -58.95
N LEU A 132 7.62 -8.45 -58.40
CA LEU A 132 8.86 -8.27 -59.17
C LEU A 132 9.25 -9.49 -60.01
N ALA A 133 8.85 -10.69 -59.59
CA ALA A 133 9.06 -11.91 -60.35
C ALA A 133 8.25 -11.96 -61.68
N GLN A 134 7.29 -11.06 -61.88
CA GLN A 134 6.54 -10.96 -63.15
C GLN A 134 7.38 -10.28 -64.25
N GLN A 135 7.11 -10.59 -65.53
CA GLN A 135 8.01 -10.37 -66.68
C GLN A 135 8.51 -8.92 -66.92
N HIS A 136 7.95 -7.89 -66.27
CA HIS A 136 8.41 -6.51 -66.37
C HIS A 136 8.59 -5.80 -65.00
N GLY A 137 8.55 -6.54 -63.89
CA GLY A 137 8.59 -5.95 -62.54
C GLY A 137 9.95 -5.33 -62.18
N SER A 138 11.06 -5.92 -62.63
CA SER A 138 12.42 -5.45 -62.31
C SER A 138 12.75 -4.07 -62.88
N ALA A 139 12.26 -3.76 -64.09
CA ALA A 139 12.44 -2.45 -64.73
C ALA A 139 11.58 -1.36 -64.08
N ALA A 140 10.39 -1.70 -63.56
CA ALA A 140 9.54 -0.75 -62.84
C ALA A 140 10.07 -0.42 -61.44
N ALA A 141 10.67 -1.40 -60.74
CA ALA A 141 11.28 -1.16 -59.43
C ALA A 141 12.50 -0.24 -59.49
N SER A 142 13.37 -0.41 -60.48
CA SER A 142 14.55 0.45 -60.61
C SER A 142 14.18 1.92 -60.85
N LEU A 143 13.12 2.17 -61.63
CA LEU A 143 12.57 3.51 -61.83
C LEU A 143 12.03 4.11 -60.51
N SER A 144 11.26 3.33 -59.72
CA SER A 144 10.71 3.79 -58.44
C SER A 144 11.78 4.06 -57.37
N VAL A 145 12.83 3.24 -57.31
CA VAL A 145 13.98 3.49 -56.42
C VAL A 145 14.71 4.77 -56.83
N ALA A 146 14.87 5.03 -58.13
CA ALA A 146 15.48 6.25 -58.63
C ALA A 146 14.63 7.49 -58.25
N GLU A 147 13.30 7.43 -58.40
CA GLU A 147 12.39 8.49 -57.95
C GLU A 147 12.49 8.75 -56.45
N GLN A 148 12.54 7.69 -55.62
CA GLN A 148 12.70 7.80 -54.18
C GLN A 148 14.05 8.43 -53.80
N TYR A 149 15.13 8.02 -54.46
CA TYR A 149 16.46 8.59 -54.25
C TYR A 149 16.48 10.10 -54.56
N VAL A 150 15.94 10.50 -55.72
CA VAL A 150 15.85 11.92 -56.09
C VAL A 150 14.98 12.70 -55.10
N SER A 151 13.86 12.12 -54.62
CA SER A 151 12.98 12.76 -53.64
C SER A 151 13.64 12.90 -52.25
N ALA A 152 14.41 11.91 -51.81
CA ALA A 152 15.15 11.94 -50.54
C ALA A 152 16.30 12.93 -50.61
N PHE A 153 17.01 12.95 -51.74
CA PHE A 153 18.05 13.94 -52.03
C PHE A 153 17.48 15.36 -52.04
N SER A 154 16.28 15.56 -52.62
CA SER A 154 15.58 16.85 -52.61
C SER A 154 15.21 17.32 -51.19
N LYS A 155 14.83 16.40 -50.30
CA LYS A 155 14.53 16.73 -48.89
C LYS A 155 15.80 17.07 -48.10
N LEU A 156 16.88 16.30 -48.29
CA LEU A 156 18.19 16.60 -47.70
C LEU A 156 18.74 17.95 -48.16
N ALA A 157 18.67 18.25 -49.46
CA ALA A 157 19.10 19.53 -50.03
C ALA A 157 18.31 20.75 -49.48
N LYS A 158 17.12 20.53 -48.89
CA LYS A 158 16.34 21.59 -48.21
C LYS A 158 16.71 21.78 -46.75
N GLU A 159 17.19 20.73 -46.06
CA GLU A 159 17.49 20.77 -44.62
C GLU A 159 18.99 20.99 -44.29
N SER A 160 19.93 20.70 -45.19
CA SER A 160 21.38 20.88 -44.96
C SER A 160 22.05 21.85 -45.94
N ASN A 161 22.66 22.92 -45.41
CA ASN A 161 23.29 24.03 -46.15
C ASN A 161 24.79 23.80 -46.48
N THR A 162 25.29 22.57 -46.45
CA THR A 162 26.69 22.28 -46.81
C THR A 162 26.74 20.96 -47.56
N LEU A 163 26.92 21.07 -48.86
CA LEU A 163 26.89 19.98 -49.83
C LEU A 163 28.34 19.67 -50.25
N LEU A 164 28.95 18.62 -49.69
CA LEU A 164 30.21 18.09 -50.18
C LEU A 164 29.90 16.95 -51.15
N LEU A 165 29.96 17.22 -52.45
CA LEU A 165 29.89 16.17 -53.47
C LEU A 165 31.24 15.45 -53.53
N PRO A 166 31.30 14.12 -53.30
CA PRO A 166 32.48 13.34 -53.62
C PRO A 166 32.71 13.40 -55.13
N ALA A 167 33.90 13.79 -55.57
CA ALA A 167 34.28 13.85 -56.98
C ALA A 167 34.34 12.48 -57.68
N ASN A 168 33.93 11.39 -57.02
CA ASN A 168 33.96 10.05 -57.58
C ASN A 168 32.76 9.23 -57.07
N THR A 169 31.69 9.21 -57.84
CA THR A 169 30.40 8.57 -57.53
C THR A 169 30.44 7.03 -57.65
N GLY A 170 31.61 6.44 -57.89
CA GLY A 170 31.78 5.00 -58.12
C GLY A 170 32.01 4.15 -56.85
N ASP A 171 32.55 4.73 -55.77
CA ASP A 171 32.97 3.95 -54.59
C ASP A 171 32.23 4.37 -53.31
N ILE A 172 31.09 3.73 -53.09
CA ILE A 172 30.23 3.86 -51.90
C ILE A 172 31.01 3.62 -50.58
N THR A 173 32.08 2.84 -50.62
CA THR A 173 32.93 2.48 -49.46
C THR A 173 33.67 3.68 -48.86
N ASN A 174 34.11 4.64 -49.67
CA ASN A 174 34.82 5.83 -49.18
C ASN A 174 33.88 6.87 -48.55
N MET A 175 32.59 6.85 -48.89
CA MET A 175 31.59 7.75 -48.32
C MET A 175 31.32 7.44 -46.84
N VAL A 176 31.31 6.16 -46.47
CA VAL A 176 31.10 5.72 -45.08
C VAL A 176 32.30 6.07 -44.19
N ALA A 177 33.53 5.99 -44.74
CA ALA A 177 34.76 6.32 -44.02
C ALA A 177 34.91 7.82 -43.71
N GLN A 178 34.42 8.71 -44.56
CA GLN A 178 34.46 10.15 -44.28
C GLN A 178 33.36 10.59 -43.30
N VAL A 179 32.21 9.92 -43.32
CA VAL A 179 31.12 10.18 -42.36
C VAL A 179 31.47 9.69 -40.95
N SER A 180 32.25 8.62 -40.80
CA SER A 180 32.72 8.15 -39.48
C SER A 180 33.81 9.05 -38.86
N VAL A 181 34.53 9.84 -39.64
CA VAL A 181 35.55 10.79 -39.14
C VAL A 181 34.92 12.11 -38.65
N VAL A 182 33.81 12.55 -39.25
CA VAL A 182 33.15 13.81 -38.87
C VAL A 182 32.24 13.67 -37.65
N ARG A 183 31.79 12.45 -37.31
CA ARG A 183 31.11 12.16 -36.04
C ARG A 183 32.12 11.55 -35.06
N GLY A 184 32.79 12.41 -34.30
CA GLY A 184 33.91 12.06 -33.42
C GLY A 184 33.70 10.82 -32.54
N THR A 185 34.16 9.67 -33.03
CA THR A 185 34.56 8.53 -32.21
C THR A 185 36.04 8.26 -32.48
N PRO A 186 36.91 8.28 -31.46
CA PRO A 186 38.34 8.08 -31.64
C PRO A 186 38.61 6.66 -32.18
N SER A 187 39.36 6.60 -33.28
CA SER A 187 39.92 5.38 -33.84
C SER A 187 40.88 4.73 -32.84
N LEU A 188 40.54 3.54 -32.37
CA LEU A 188 41.48 2.63 -31.69
C LEU A 188 42.51 2.16 -32.73
N ALA A 189 43.68 2.80 -32.71
CA ALA A 189 44.88 2.27 -33.34
C ALA A 189 45.33 1.01 -32.58
N LEU A 190 45.53 -0.08 -33.32
CA LEU A 190 46.20 -1.30 -32.87
C LEU A 190 47.65 -0.95 -32.48
N GLY A 191 47.88 -0.72 -31.19
CA GLY A 191 49.21 -0.64 -30.59
C GLY A 191 49.66 -2.03 -30.13
N GLU A 192 50.87 -2.40 -30.55
CA GLU A 192 51.57 -3.64 -30.20
C GLU A 192 51.58 -3.89 -28.68
N VAL A 193 51.19 -5.11 -28.28
CA VAL A 193 51.33 -5.60 -26.91
C VAL A 193 52.75 -6.10 -26.72
N LYS A 194 53.61 -5.26 -26.12
CA LYS A 194 54.86 -5.72 -25.50
C LYS A 194 54.54 -6.52 -24.25
N VAL A 195 54.79 -7.83 -24.31
CA VAL A 195 54.80 -8.72 -23.14
C VAL A 195 56.07 -8.43 -22.33
N ALA A 196 55.94 -7.60 -21.29
CA ALA A 196 56.99 -7.42 -20.29
C ALA A 196 56.82 -8.48 -19.21
N ALA A 197 57.80 -9.37 -19.13
CA ALA A 197 57.96 -10.39 -18.11
C ALA A 197 57.97 -9.78 -16.69
N TRP A 198 57.12 -10.33 -15.81
CA TRP A 198 57.26 -10.20 -14.36
C TRP A 198 57.54 -11.58 -13.80
N GLN A 199 58.82 -11.89 -13.69
CA GLN A 199 59.31 -12.92 -12.78
C GLN A 199 59.42 -12.32 -11.38
N GLY A 200 58.73 -12.93 -10.42
CA GLY A 200 59.08 -12.91 -9.00
C GLY A 200 58.57 -11.75 -8.16
N LEU A 201 57.50 -11.96 -7.39
CA LEU A 201 57.57 -12.06 -5.93
C LEU A 201 56.20 -12.51 -5.38
N ALA A 202 56.25 -13.14 -4.21
CA ALA A 202 55.25 -14.04 -3.64
C ALA A 202 53.85 -13.43 -3.36
N LEU A 203 52.84 -14.31 -3.41
CA LEU A 203 51.50 -14.08 -2.87
C LEU A 203 51.57 -13.84 -1.36
N SER A 204 51.14 -12.67 -0.89
CA SER A 204 50.67 -12.48 0.49
C SER A 204 49.14 -12.39 0.49
N THR A 205 48.48 -13.35 1.12
CA THR A 205 47.04 -13.31 1.37
C THR A 205 46.69 -12.25 2.43
N PRO A 206 45.51 -11.59 2.35
CA PRO A 206 45.06 -10.67 3.40
C PRO A 206 44.61 -11.43 4.66
N PRO A 207 44.75 -10.87 5.88
CA PRO A 207 44.37 -11.53 7.12
C PRO A 207 42.83 -11.58 7.33
N PRO A 208 42.29 -12.60 8.02
CA PRO A 208 40.86 -12.72 8.29
C PRO A 208 40.38 -11.77 9.40
N SER A 209 39.20 -11.17 9.22
CA SER A 209 38.49 -10.34 10.21
C SER A 209 37.88 -11.19 11.36
N PRO A 210 37.81 -10.67 12.60
CA PRO A 210 37.24 -11.40 13.74
C PRO A 210 35.70 -11.45 13.72
N PRO A 211 35.08 -12.48 14.33
CA PRO A 211 33.62 -12.59 14.41
C PRO A 211 33.03 -11.61 15.42
N ILE A 212 31.87 -11.04 15.06
CA ILE A 212 31.05 -10.17 15.91
C ILE A 212 30.47 -11.01 17.06
N THR A 213 30.92 -10.77 18.29
CA THR A 213 30.39 -11.35 19.52
C THR A 213 29.18 -10.54 20.00
N LEU A 214 27.96 -11.05 19.78
CA LEU A 214 26.78 -10.57 20.47
C LEU A 214 26.83 -11.02 21.93
N SER A 215 27.08 -10.07 22.84
CA SER A 215 26.97 -10.28 24.28
C SER A 215 25.51 -10.06 24.71
N PHE A 216 24.83 -11.14 25.06
CA PHE A 216 23.54 -11.11 25.75
C PHE A 216 23.80 -11.32 27.26
N PRO A 217 23.21 -10.51 28.16
CA PRO A 217 23.39 -10.70 29.60
C PRO A 217 22.61 -11.94 30.11
N PRO A 218 23.09 -12.63 31.16
CA PRO A 218 22.42 -13.81 31.68
C PRO A 218 21.33 -13.45 32.70
N GLY A 219 20.19 -14.13 32.63
CA GLY A 219 19.10 -14.11 33.61
C GLY A 219 18.27 -15.40 33.54
N PRO A 220 17.68 -15.87 34.66
CA PRO A 220 17.89 -17.22 35.18
C PRO A 220 16.93 -18.29 34.62
N GLY A 221 17.40 -19.53 34.64
CA GLY A 221 16.68 -20.69 34.13
C GLY A 221 15.53 -21.17 35.02
N HIS A 222 14.69 -22.01 34.43
CA HIS A 222 13.96 -23.09 35.11
C HIS A 222 13.41 -24.08 34.05
N LEU A 223 13.76 -25.37 34.25
CA LEU A 223 12.93 -26.59 34.11
C LEU A 223 12.26 -26.88 32.75
N GLN A 224 12.78 -27.83 31.97
CA GLN A 224 12.45 -29.28 31.94
C GLN A 224 11.07 -29.65 31.37
N HIS A 225 11.13 -30.31 30.20
CA HIS A 225 10.37 -31.48 29.71
C HIS A 225 8.88 -31.67 30.08
N ALA A 226 8.05 -31.73 29.03
CA ALA A 226 7.09 -32.82 28.74
C ALA A 226 6.49 -32.55 27.34
N ASP A 227 6.70 -33.40 26.34
CA ASP A 227 5.80 -34.51 25.99
C ASP A 227 4.32 -34.14 26.03
N GLN A 228 3.69 -33.96 24.86
CA GLN A 228 2.55 -34.80 24.44
C GLN A 228 2.04 -34.43 23.05
N ALA A 229 2.10 -35.43 22.18
CA ALA A 229 1.31 -35.55 20.97
C ALA A 229 -0.15 -35.94 21.34
N ALA A 230 -1.12 -35.25 20.73
CA ALA A 230 -2.47 -35.75 20.42
C ALA A 230 -3.17 -34.64 19.59
N SER A 231 -3.45 -34.82 18.29
CA SER A 231 -4.55 -35.62 17.74
C SER A 231 -5.93 -35.18 18.21
N HIS A 232 -6.66 -34.48 17.33
CA HIS A 232 -8.10 -34.50 17.04
C HIS A 232 -8.51 -33.09 16.55
N LYS A 233 -9.02 -32.85 15.34
CA LYS A 233 -10.15 -33.42 14.58
C LYS A 233 -11.13 -32.27 14.33
N ASP A 234 -11.54 -32.15 13.07
CA ASP A 234 -12.73 -31.47 12.57
C ASP A 234 -13.14 -30.12 13.19
N ARG A 235 -13.15 -29.09 12.35
CA ARG A 235 -14.42 -28.47 11.93
C ARG A 235 -14.23 -27.52 10.74
N GLY A 236 -14.79 -27.92 9.62
CA GLY A 236 -15.92 -27.20 9.06
C GLY A 236 -15.67 -25.82 8.46
N ARG A 237 -15.56 -25.81 7.13
CA ARG A 237 -15.78 -24.70 6.21
C ARG A 237 -16.96 -23.80 6.63
N HIS A 238 -16.75 -22.49 6.63
CA HIS A 238 -17.80 -21.53 6.30
C HIS A 238 -17.24 -20.46 5.36
N ALA A 239 -17.65 -20.54 4.10
CA ALA A 239 -17.49 -19.48 3.12
C ALA A 239 -18.58 -18.41 3.33
N PRO A 240 -18.31 -17.13 3.04
CA PRO A 240 -19.29 -16.04 3.15
C PRO A 240 -20.24 -16.02 1.95
N SER A 241 -21.54 -15.83 2.20
CA SER A 241 -22.58 -15.63 1.18
C SER A 241 -22.57 -14.21 0.60
N PRO A 242 -22.93 -14.02 -0.69
CA PRO A 242 -22.95 -12.70 -1.32
C PRO A 242 -24.28 -11.94 -1.14
N ARG A 243 -24.15 -10.62 -1.29
CA ARG A 243 -25.12 -9.53 -1.13
C ARG A 243 -26.38 -9.66 -1.98
N ARG A 244 -27.54 -9.26 -1.44
CA ARG A 244 -28.76 -8.92 -2.18
C ARG A 244 -28.66 -7.49 -2.75
N PRO A 245 -29.11 -7.20 -3.99
CA PRO A 245 -29.34 -5.84 -4.47
C PRO A 245 -30.73 -5.31 -4.05
N PRO A 246 -30.91 -3.98 -3.93
CA PRO A 246 -32.22 -3.38 -3.64
C PRO A 246 -33.14 -3.42 -4.87
N ALA A 247 -34.41 -3.75 -4.64
CA ALA A 247 -35.46 -3.75 -5.65
C ALA A 247 -35.79 -2.31 -6.08
N ALA A 248 -35.70 -2.07 -7.39
CA ALA A 248 -36.37 -0.97 -8.05
C ALA A 248 -37.88 -1.25 -8.08
N HIS A 249 -38.69 -0.25 -7.69
CA HIS A 249 -40.08 -0.14 -8.13
C HIS A 249 -40.23 1.22 -8.80
N CYS A 250 -40.47 1.15 -10.12
CA CYS A 250 -40.93 2.22 -10.97
C CYS A 250 -42.47 2.20 -11.01
N GLY A 251 -43.06 3.40 -11.13
CA GLY A 251 -44.44 3.64 -11.59
C GLY A 251 -45.49 3.56 -10.49
N GLY A 252 -46.44 4.47 -10.35
CA GLY A 252 -46.93 5.51 -11.26
C GLY A 252 -48.43 5.70 -10.98
N ALA A 253 -48.92 6.92 -11.23
CA ALA A 253 -50.26 7.47 -10.97
C ALA A 253 -50.49 8.00 -9.55
#